data_AF-A0ABD3G641-F1
#
_entry.id   AF-A0ABD3G641-F1
#
_cell.length_a   1.000
_cell.length_b   1.000
_cell.length_c   1.000
_cell.angle_alpha   90.00
_cell.angle_beta   90.00
_cell.angle_gamma   90.00
#
_symmetry.space_group_name_H-M   'P 1'
#
loop_
_entity.id
_entity.type
_entity.pdbx_description
1 polymer ?
#
loop_
_entity_poly.entity_id
_entity_poly.type
_entity_poly.pdbx_seq_one_letter_code
_entity_poly.pdbx_strand_id
1 'polypeptide(L)'
;MLRVQAHRGEADDEVALDVSETSLRLEKEPLQHTDEDFLWILLLAAVAECVTTCFVPGYTLSSWGLNVGGTALNFLGPFLDGLTYGYEDRLKGADVSLACVQFRSAFLGVFTSYPFMADHAGDLSAVNFAAGPIYVCVSILGGCGCFYLGKQAVSMVWKNSNTGEMSRVMNKMKNKPSLVTSLVAFVTLSTLRAALGPHGFVRDPNDPQFIGPLQVADGEELVLGILMSCSAVLLSNYICEFFPREPKQLRNAASRSDGPFIDWGCLCCNLLSCILAGITYQLSRISPTAVTNNLLALKFVSSFCGSLSVFSGAVSVTSRLWLAGNRHSALWNLGLQLLVGLLAIPYLYKKDVV
;
A
#
# COMPACT_ATOMS: atom_id res chain seq x y z
N MET A 1 -12.08 6.86 12.93
CA MET A 1 -12.48 7.07 11.51
C MET A 1 -11.37 6.53 10.64
N LEU A 2 -11.39 5.21 10.47
CA LEU A 2 -10.45 4.39 9.72
C LEU A 2 -11.26 3.19 9.23
N ARG A 3 -10.75 2.49 8.22
CA ARG A 3 -11.37 1.35 7.53
C ARG A 3 -11.67 0.17 8.46
N VAL A 4 -12.71 0.30 9.29
CA VAL A 4 -13.15 -0.70 10.27
C VAL A 4 -14.66 -0.67 10.32
N GLN A 5 -15.35 -1.47 9.51
CA GLN A 5 -16.66 -2.02 9.85
C GLN A 5 -16.87 -3.34 9.12
N ALA A 6 -16.37 -4.42 9.74
CA ALA A 6 -16.88 -5.75 9.50
C ALA A 6 -18.31 -5.86 10.08
N HIS A 7 -19.21 -6.43 9.28
CA HIS A 7 -20.44 -7.11 9.68
C HIS A 7 -21.24 -6.58 10.89
N ARG A 8 -22.14 -5.62 10.65
CA ARG A 8 -23.36 -5.50 11.47
C ARG A 8 -24.32 -6.62 11.04
N GLY A 9 -24.50 -7.61 11.91
CA GLY A 9 -25.60 -8.58 11.83
C GLY A 9 -26.92 -7.89 12.15
N GLU A 10 -27.97 -8.32 11.47
CA GLU A 10 -29.35 -7.94 11.79
C GLU A 10 -29.69 -8.39 13.21
N ALA A 11 -30.27 -7.49 13.99
CA ALA A 11 -31.09 -7.81 15.16
C ALA A 11 -32.11 -6.67 15.30
N ASP A 12 -33.26 -6.83 14.65
CA ASP A 12 -34.51 -6.20 15.11
C ASP A 12 -34.97 -7.00 16.34
N ASP A 13 -35.07 -6.33 17.49
CA ASP A 13 -36.30 -6.16 18.29
C ASP A 13 -35.98 -5.66 19.71
N GLU A 14 -36.88 -4.81 20.18
CA GLU A 14 -36.91 -4.04 21.43
C GLU A 14 -36.68 -4.87 22.71
N VAL A 15 -36.05 -4.27 23.74
CA VAL A 15 -36.61 -4.04 25.10
C VAL A 15 -35.71 -3.04 25.86
N ALA A 16 -36.36 -2.12 26.56
CA ALA A 16 -35.81 -0.99 27.31
C ALA A 16 -35.12 -1.34 28.66
N LEU A 17 -34.43 -0.32 29.20
CA LEU A 17 -33.96 -0.07 30.59
C LEU A 17 -32.53 -0.52 30.96
N ASP A 18 -31.57 0.44 30.94
CA ASP A 18 -31.07 1.15 32.14
C ASP A 18 -29.97 2.17 31.72
N VAL A 19 -30.24 3.48 31.83
CA VAL A 19 -29.62 4.53 30.97
C VAL A 19 -28.44 5.29 31.61
N SER A 20 -28.09 5.10 32.88
CA SER A 20 -27.12 6.02 33.53
C SER A 20 -25.68 5.51 33.70
N GLU A 21 -25.45 4.20 33.92
CA GLU A 21 -24.08 3.65 34.03
C GLU A 21 -23.59 2.93 32.76
N THR A 22 -24.53 2.41 31.95
CA THR A 22 -24.24 1.71 30.70
C THR A 22 -23.74 2.67 29.61
N SER A 23 -24.22 3.91 29.62
CA SER A 23 -23.87 4.98 28.66
C SER A 23 -22.40 5.44 28.76
N LEU A 24 -21.84 5.50 29.97
CA LEU A 24 -20.42 5.86 30.19
C LEU A 24 -19.43 4.73 29.84
N ARG A 25 -19.86 3.46 29.87
CA ARG A 25 -19.07 2.33 29.37
C ARG A 25 -19.17 2.19 27.84
N LEU A 26 -20.36 2.40 27.28
CA LEU A 26 -20.61 2.35 25.83
C LEU A 26 -19.96 3.48 25.03
N GLU A 27 -19.60 4.62 25.64
CA GLU A 27 -18.82 5.67 24.95
C GLU A 27 -17.30 5.49 25.05
N LYS A 28 -16.80 4.77 26.07
CA LYS A 28 -15.35 4.53 26.23
C LYS A 28 -14.82 3.42 25.32
N GLU A 29 -15.59 2.36 25.12
CA GLU A 29 -15.23 1.26 24.20
C GLU A 29 -15.05 1.69 22.72
N PRO A 30 -15.92 2.51 22.11
CA PRO A 30 -15.74 2.93 20.72
C PRO A 30 -14.56 3.89 20.54
N LEU A 31 -14.25 4.74 21.54
CA LEU A 31 -13.09 5.64 21.47
C LEU A 31 -11.77 4.86 21.61
N GLN A 32 -11.65 3.95 22.58
CA GLN A 32 -10.43 3.17 22.78
C GLN A 32 -10.11 2.26 21.58
N HIS A 33 -11.13 1.67 20.96
CA HIS A 33 -10.92 0.82 19.79
C HIS A 33 -10.44 1.65 18.57
N THR A 34 -10.91 2.90 18.45
CA THR A 34 -10.49 3.81 17.37
C THR A 34 -9.02 4.24 17.52
N ASP A 35 -8.53 4.41 18.74
CA ASP A 35 -7.14 4.80 19.01
C ASP A 35 -6.16 3.65 18.73
N GLU A 36 -6.52 2.42 19.10
CA GLU A 36 -5.71 1.23 18.82
C GLU A 36 -5.59 0.95 17.31
N ASP A 37 -6.69 1.06 16.57
CA ASP A 37 -6.70 0.89 15.11
C ASP A 37 -5.83 1.94 14.41
N PHE A 38 -5.84 3.17 14.92
CA PHE A 38 -5.00 4.25 14.43
C PHE A 38 -3.52 3.98 14.66
N LEU A 39 -3.17 3.55 15.87
CA LEU A 39 -1.79 3.18 16.21
C LEU A 39 -1.29 2.00 15.37
N TRP A 40 -2.15 1.01 15.08
CA TRP A 40 -1.80 -0.11 14.21
C TRP A 40 -1.50 0.31 12.78
N ILE A 41 -2.32 1.18 12.21
CA ILE A 41 -2.11 1.69 10.85
C ILE A 41 -0.79 2.47 10.77
N LEU A 42 -0.52 3.34 11.74
CA LEU A 42 0.75 4.08 11.79
C LEU A 42 1.96 3.16 11.98
N LEU A 43 1.86 2.17 12.87
CA LEU A 43 2.92 1.23 13.12
C LEU A 43 3.22 0.38 11.88
N LEU A 44 2.19 -0.11 11.19
CA LEU A 44 2.35 -0.87 9.96
C LEU A 44 2.96 -0.03 8.83
N ALA A 45 2.55 1.24 8.69
CA ALA A 45 3.14 2.17 7.74
C ALA A 45 4.63 2.43 8.05
N ALA A 46 4.98 2.67 9.31
CA ALA A 46 6.36 2.89 9.75
C ALA A 46 7.23 1.64 9.54
N VAL A 47 6.71 0.45 9.82
CA VAL A 47 7.42 -0.82 9.57
C VAL A 47 7.64 -1.00 8.08
N ALA A 48 6.64 -0.73 7.25
CA ALA A 48 6.77 -0.84 5.79
C ALA A 48 7.84 0.10 5.25
N GLU A 49 7.85 1.38 5.69
CA GLU A 49 8.89 2.34 5.31
C GLU A 49 10.29 1.86 5.72
N CYS A 50 10.46 1.36 6.95
CA CYS A 50 11.73 0.77 7.38
C CYS A 50 12.13 -0.41 6.48
N VAL A 51 11.19 -1.28 6.13
CA VAL A 51 11.46 -2.44 5.25
C VAL A 51 11.90 -1.96 3.86
N THR A 52 11.14 -1.08 3.22
CA THR A 52 11.42 -0.60 1.86
C THR A 52 12.72 0.17 1.80
N THR A 53 12.98 1.02 2.79
CA THR A 53 14.09 1.98 2.74
C THR A 53 15.39 1.42 3.32
N CYS A 54 15.35 0.42 4.22
CA CYS A 54 16.58 -0.12 4.83
C CYS A 54 16.95 -1.54 4.37
N PHE A 55 15.99 -2.31 3.86
CA PHE A 55 16.18 -3.76 3.65
C PHE A 55 15.90 -4.23 2.22
N VAL A 56 15.39 -3.36 1.33
CA VAL A 56 15.24 -3.69 -0.07
C VAL A 56 16.53 -3.35 -0.81
N PRO A 57 17.18 -4.32 -1.47
CA PRO A 57 18.39 -4.04 -2.22
C PRO A 57 18.07 -3.19 -3.46
N GLY A 58 18.74 -2.04 -3.58
CA GLY A 58 18.76 -1.26 -4.81
C GLY A 58 19.55 -1.99 -5.88
N TYR A 59 18.86 -2.65 -6.81
CA TYR A 59 19.47 -3.31 -7.97
C TYR A 59 18.85 -2.80 -9.26
N THR A 60 19.67 -2.16 -10.09
CA THR A 60 19.31 -1.72 -11.43
C THR A 60 20.03 -2.59 -12.47
N LEU A 61 19.26 -3.19 -13.37
CA LEU A 61 19.82 -4.01 -14.45
C LEU A 61 20.41 -3.07 -15.50
N SER A 62 21.74 -2.89 -15.48
CA SER A 62 22.43 -1.87 -16.28
C SER A 62 22.21 -1.97 -17.79
N SER A 63 21.88 -3.16 -18.31
CA SER A 63 21.65 -3.35 -19.75
C SER A 63 20.30 -2.82 -20.23
N TRP A 64 19.29 -2.75 -19.36
CA TRP A 64 17.91 -2.35 -19.72
C TRP A 64 17.42 -1.13 -18.93
N GLY A 65 18.21 -0.64 -17.96
CA GLY A 65 17.82 0.43 -17.06
C GLY A 65 16.74 0.06 -16.05
N LEU A 66 16.34 -1.22 -15.98
CA LEU A 66 15.23 -1.69 -15.14
C LEU A 66 15.61 -1.66 -13.65
N ASN A 67 14.80 -1.00 -12.82
CA ASN A 67 14.93 -1.02 -11.38
C ASN A 67 14.25 -2.26 -10.80
N VAL A 68 15.02 -3.33 -10.64
CA VAL A 68 14.52 -4.65 -10.20
C VAL A 68 13.98 -4.58 -8.78
N GLY A 69 14.57 -3.77 -7.90
CA GLY A 69 14.11 -3.62 -6.52
C GLY A 69 12.67 -3.11 -6.45
N GLY A 70 12.41 -1.96 -7.06
CA GLY A 70 11.07 -1.38 -7.11
C GLY A 70 10.06 -2.24 -7.90
N THR A 71 10.48 -2.84 -9.02
CA THR A 71 9.62 -3.78 -9.77
C THR A 71 9.27 -5.02 -8.94
N ALA A 72 10.23 -5.56 -8.17
CA ALA A 72 9.97 -6.71 -7.30
C ALA A 72 8.96 -6.38 -6.20
N LEU A 73 9.02 -5.18 -5.63
CA LEU A 73 8.02 -4.71 -4.66
C LEU A 73 6.61 -4.67 -5.28
N ASN A 74 6.49 -4.21 -6.52
CA ASN A 74 5.22 -4.20 -7.25
C ASN A 74 4.66 -5.60 -7.56
N PHE A 75 5.46 -6.67 -7.45
CA PHE A 75 4.98 -8.04 -7.55
C PHE A 75 4.77 -8.69 -6.18
N LEU A 76 5.68 -8.44 -5.24
CA LEU A 76 5.64 -9.00 -3.90
C LEU A 76 4.46 -8.41 -3.10
N GLY A 77 4.15 -7.12 -3.24
CA GLY A 77 3.01 -6.49 -2.60
C GLY A 77 1.68 -7.19 -2.95
N PRO A 78 1.29 -7.27 -4.23
CA PRO A 78 0.10 -8.02 -4.65
C PRO A 78 0.12 -9.50 -4.24
N PHE A 79 1.28 -10.16 -4.23
CA PHE A 79 1.39 -11.53 -3.72
C PHE A 79 1.03 -11.62 -2.23
N LEU A 80 1.57 -10.73 -1.40
CA LEU A 80 1.25 -10.64 0.02
C LEU A 80 -0.23 -10.28 0.23
N ASP A 81 -0.80 -9.40 -0.59
CA ASP A 81 -2.25 -9.09 -0.60
C ASP A 81 -3.06 -10.35 -0.86
N GLY A 82 -2.70 -11.12 -1.90
CA GLY A 82 -3.33 -12.39 -2.24
C GLY A 82 -3.26 -13.42 -1.10
N LEU A 83 -2.13 -13.50 -0.39
CA LEU A 83 -1.98 -14.33 0.81
C LEU A 83 -2.96 -13.87 1.90
N THR A 84 -2.96 -12.58 2.25
CA THR A 84 -3.85 -12.06 3.29
C THR A 84 -5.33 -12.24 2.96
N TYR A 85 -5.71 -11.99 1.70
CA TYR A 85 -7.05 -12.25 1.22
C TYR A 85 -7.41 -13.75 1.26
N GLY A 86 -6.46 -14.63 0.92
CA GLY A 86 -6.63 -16.07 1.03
C GLY A 86 -6.86 -16.54 2.48
N TYR A 87 -6.18 -15.93 3.45
CA TYR A 87 -6.42 -16.19 4.88
C TYR A 87 -7.77 -15.66 5.34
N GLU A 88 -8.13 -14.42 4.96
CA GLU A 88 -9.42 -13.80 5.28
C GLU A 88 -10.61 -14.63 4.75
N ASP A 89 -10.52 -15.14 3.52
CA ASP A 89 -11.56 -15.99 2.89
C ASP A 89 -11.75 -17.34 3.62
N ARG A 90 -10.75 -17.80 4.38
CA ARG A 90 -10.74 -19.10 5.07
C ARG A 90 -11.04 -19.01 6.56
N LEU A 91 -10.49 -18.01 7.23
CA LEU A 91 -10.66 -17.76 8.66
C LEU A 91 -11.87 -16.84 8.84
N LYS A 92 -13.05 -17.43 9.08
CA LYS A 92 -14.26 -16.66 9.39
C LYS A 92 -14.13 -16.06 10.80
N GLY A 93 -13.84 -14.77 10.89
CA GLY A 93 -13.77 -14.02 12.15
C GLY A 93 -13.58 -12.51 11.93
N ALA A 94 -14.25 -11.68 12.74
CA ALA A 94 -14.22 -10.22 12.60
C ALA A 94 -12.81 -9.64 12.80
N ASP A 95 -12.09 -10.13 13.82
CA ASP A 95 -10.74 -9.64 14.15
C ASP A 95 -9.69 -9.99 13.07
N VAL A 96 -9.83 -11.18 12.45
CA VAL A 96 -8.95 -11.61 11.36
C VAL A 96 -9.17 -10.75 10.13
N SER A 97 -10.42 -10.38 9.84
CA SER A 97 -10.74 -9.46 8.75
C SER A 97 -10.15 -8.07 9.02
N LEU A 98 -10.25 -7.56 10.24
CA LEU A 98 -9.69 -6.26 10.61
C LEU A 98 -8.17 -6.19 10.42
N ALA A 99 -7.42 -7.15 10.95
CA ALA A 99 -5.96 -7.18 10.81
C ALA A 99 -5.52 -7.31 9.35
N CYS A 100 -6.23 -8.11 8.54
CA CYS A 100 -5.95 -8.24 7.10
C CYS A 100 -6.27 -6.95 6.33
N VAL A 101 -7.32 -6.22 6.72
CA VAL A 101 -7.65 -4.92 6.14
C VAL A 101 -6.57 -3.88 6.47
N GLN A 102 -6.17 -3.78 7.74
CA GLN A 102 -5.13 -2.83 8.20
C GLN A 102 -3.78 -3.10 7.53
N PHE A 103 -3.37 -4.37 7.43
CA PHE A 103 -2.15 -4.76 6.72
C PHE A 103 -2.19 -4.33 5.25
N ARG A 104 -3.30 -4.59 4.55
CA ARG A 104 -3.44 -4.21 3.13
C ARG A 104 -3.51 -2.71 2.92
N SER A 105 -4.18 -1.95 3.80
CA SER A 105 -4.29 -0.50 3.64
C SER A 105 -3.02 0.25 4.04
N ALA A 106 -2.36 -0.18 5.11
CA ALA A 106 -1.20 0.54 5.66
C ALA A 106 0.11 -0.04 5.15
N PHE A 107 0.42 -1.28 5.50
CA PHE A 107 1.70 -1.88 5.15
C PHE A 107 1.86 -1.98 3.63
N LEU A 108 0.90 -2.58 2.92
CA LEU A 108 1.01 -2.74 1.46
C LEU A 108 0.85 -1.43 0.69
N GLY A 109 0.17 -0.44 1.28
CA GLY A 109 0.07 0.92 0.75
C GLY A 109 1.44 1.60 0.66
N VAL A 110 2.25 1.50 1.72
CA VAL A 110 3.64 2.01 1.72
C VAL A 110 4.59 1.09 0.93
N PHE A 111 4.39 -0.22 1.01
CA PHE A 111 5.27 -1.21 0.40
C PHE A 111 5.25 -1.21 -1.13
N THR A 112 4.18 -0.68 -1.75
CA THR A 112 4.03 -0.59 -3.22
C THR A 112 3.84 0.85 -3.63
N SER A 113 4.28 1.21 -4.83
CA SER A 113 4.18 2.61 -5.29
C SER A 113 3.74 2.68 -6.75
N TYR A 114 2.53 3.21 -6.94
CA TYR A 114 1.97 3.50 -8.26
C TYR A 114 2.72 4.63 -8.99
N PRO A 115 3.00 5.80 -8.38
CA PRO A 115 3.73 6.86 -9.06
C PRO A 115 5.15 6.43 -9.41
N PHE A 116 5.80 5.60 -8.60
CA PHE A 116 7.09 5.01 -8.96
C PHE A 116 7.00 4.13 -10.21
N MET A 117 5.96 3.29 -10.33
CA MET A 117 5.76 2.50 -11.55
C MET A 117 5.64 3.40 -12.79
N ALA A 118 4.84 4.46 -12.71
CA ALA A 118 4.66 5.39 -13.82
C ALA A 118 5.92 6.22 -14.13
N ASP A 119 6.65 6.64 -13.10
CA ASP A 119 7.94 7.33 -13.19
C ASP A 119 8.98 6.45 -13.88
N HIS A 120 9.13 5.20 -13.43
CA HIS A 120 10.04 4.25 -14.01
C HIS A 120 9.67 3.88 -15.46
N ALA A 121 8.37 3.84 -15.78
CA ALA A 121 7.91 3.71 -17.17
C ALA A 121 8.34 4.90 -18.03
N GLY A 122 8.35 6.12 -17.48
CA GLY A 122 8.92 7.31 -18.11
C GLY A 122 10.39 7.15 -18.43
N ASP A 123 11.19 6.68 -17.47
CA ASP A 123 12.62 6.43 -17.66
C ASP A 123 12.88 5.36 -18.75
N LEU A 124 12.12 4.27 -18.75
CA LEU A 124 12.22 3.22 -19.79
C LEU A 124 11.79 3.74 -21.17
N SER A 125 10.78 4.60 -21.23
CA SER A 125 10.33 5.24 -22.49
C SER A 125 11.41 6.11 -23.12
N ALA A 126 12.35 6.63 -22.33
CA ALA A 126 13.48 7.41 -22.82
C ALA A 126 14.48 6.58 -23.63
N VAL A 127 14.59 5.29 -23.33
CA VAL A 127 15.46 4.33 -24.03
C VAL A 127 14.73 3.72 -25.22
N ASN A 128 13.48 3.31 -25.01
CA ASN A 128 12.60 2.78 -26.05
C ASN A 128 11.17 3.21 -25.76
N PHE A 129 10.56 3.98 -26.66
CA PHE A 129 9.21 4.50 -26.50
C PHE A 129 8.17 3.44 -26.12
N ALA A 130 8.29 2.21 -26.65
CA ALA A 130 7.37 1.12 -26.34
C ALA A 130 7.61 0.49 -24.95
N ALA A 131 8.82 0.62 -24.38
CA ALA A 131 9.21 -0.07 -23.15
C ALA A 131 8.42 0.43 -21.93
N GLY A 132 8.14 1.73 -21.81
CA GLY A 132 7.35 2.26 -20.69
C GLY A 132 5.91 1.76 -20.68
N PRO A 133 5.13 1.91 -21.77
CA PRO A 133 3.78 1.34 -21.86
C PRO A 133 3.76 -0.17 -21.61
N ILE A 134 4.72 -0.92 -22.15
CA ILE A 134 4.85 -2.36 -21.88
C ILE A 134 5.11 -2.61 -20.40
N TYR A 135 5.99 -1.84 -19.76
CA TYR A 135 6.29 -1.96 -18.34
C TYR A 135 5.05 -1.74 -17.46
N VAL A 136 4.27 -0.68 -17.70
CA VAL A 136 3.01 -0.44 -16.96
C VAL A 136 2.05 -1.63 -17.09
N CYS A 137 1.87 -2.13 -18.31
CA CYS A 137 1.03 -3.30 -18.56
C CYS A 137 1.53 -4.53 -17.81
N VAL A 138 2.84 -4.81 -17.89
CA VAL A 138 3.47 -5.97 -17.24
C VAL A 138 3.41 -5.85 -15.71
N SER A 139 3.62 -4.68 -15.14
CA SER A 139 3.53 -4.45 -13.70
C SER A 139 2.12 -4.72 -13.17
N ILE A 140 1.09 -4.17 -13.81
CA ILE A 140 -0.30 -4.35 -13.35
C ILE A 140 -0.78 -5.79 -13.59
N LEU A 141 -0.58 -6.34 -14.80
CA LEU A 141 -1.01 -7.71 -15.12
C LEU A 141 -0.20 -8.76 -14.33
N GLY A 142 1.12 -8.55 -14.20
CA GLY A 142 1.98 -9.37 -13.38
C GLY A 142 1.58 -9.31 -11.91
N GLY A 143 1.23 -8.12 -11.39
CA GLY A 143 0.62 -7.95 -10.07
C GLY A 143 -0.64 -8.80 -9.88
N CYS A 144 -1.57 -8.79 -10.84
CA CYS A 144 -2.76 -9.64 -10.79
C CYS A 144 -2.41 -11.14 -10.75
N GLY A 145 -1.39 -11.56 -11.53
CA GLY A 145 -0.86 -12.92 -11.49
C GLY A 145 -0.28 -13.28 -10.13
N CYS A 146 0.55 -12.40 -9.55
CA CYS A 146 1.15 -12.57 -8.24
C CYS A 146 0.09 -12.64 -7.13
N PHE A 147 -0.95 -11.81 -7.19
CA PHE A 147 -2.10 -11.88 -6.29
C PHE A 147 -2.76 -13.26 -6.32
N TYR A 148 -3.03 -13.77 -7.52
CA TYR A 148 -3.61 -15.11 -7.68
C TYR A 148 -2.72 -16.21 -7.09
N LEU A 149 -1.41 -16.14 -7.33
CA LEU A 149 -0.44 -17.08 -6.76
C LEU A 149 -0.43 -17.02 -5.22
N GLY A 150 -0.47 -15.83 -4.64
CA GLY A 150 -0.59 -15.63 -3.19
C GLY A 150 -1.84 -16.31 -2.63
N LYS A 151 -3.01 -16.07 -3.25
CA LYS A 151 -4.26 -16.72 -2.83
C LYS A 151 -4.17 -18.26 -2.92
N GLN A 152 -3.57 -18.78 -3.99
CA GLN A 152 -3.41 -20.23 -4.17
C GLN A 152 -2.45 -20.86 -3.17
N ALA A 153 -1.39 -20.17 -2.77
CA ALA A 153 -0.45 -20.67 -1.76
C ALA A 153 -1.16 -20.99 -0.44
N VAL A 154 -2.07 -20.12 0.03
CA VAL A 154 -2.90 -20.41 1.22
C VAL A 154 -3.78 -21.64 1.00
N SER A 155 -4.42 -21.75 -0.15
CA SER A 155 -5.28 -22.90 -0.51
C SER A 155 -4.51 -24.23 -0.49
N MET A 156 -3.25 -24.23 -0.94
CA MET A 156 -2.38 -25.41 -0.91
C MET A 156 -1.95 -25.79 0.50
N VAL A 157 -1.50 -24.80 1.30
CA VAL A 157 -1.11 -25.02 2.70
C VAL A 157 -2.29 -25.57 3.50
N TRP A 158 -3.51 -25.11 3.24
CA TRP A 158 -4.70 -25.56 3.95
C TRP A 158 -5.19 -26.96 3.53
N LYS A 159 -4.97 -27.36 2.28
CA LYS A 159 -5.33 -28.70 1.80
C LYS A 159 -4.41 -29.79 2.35
N ASN A 160 -3.14 -29.46 2.59
CA ASN A 160 -2.18 -30.36 3.21
C ASN A 160 -2.37 -30.35 4.74
N SER A 161 -3.46 -31.00 5.18
CA SER A 161 -3.86 -31.14 6.59
C SER A 161 -2.88 -32.00 7.42
N ASN A 162 -1.68 -31.50 7.66
CA ASN A 162 -0.91 -31.71 8.90
C ASN A 162 -1.07 -30.50 9.86
N THR A 163 -2.14 -29.71 9.67
CA THR A 163 -2.45 -28.46 10.36
C THR A 163 -2.71 -28.60 11.87
N GLY A 164 -2.80 -29.82 12.40
CA GLY A 164 -2.80 -30.08 13.84
C GLY A 164 -1.50 -29.67 14.55
N GLU A 165 -0.37 -29.64 13.84
CA GLU A 165 0.91 -29.18 14.38
C GLU A 165 1.05 -27.66 14.40
N MET A 166 0.52 -26.97 13.39
CA MET A 166 0.63 -25.52 13.27
C MET A 166 -0.20 -24.79 14.35
N SER A 167 -1.35 -25.36 14.73
CA SER A 167 -2.15 -24.92 15.88
C SER A 167 -1.43 -25.14 17.22
N ARG A 168 -0.69 -26.25 17.39
CA ARG A 168 0.16 -26.50 18.58
C ARG A 168 1.35 -25.55 18.65
N VAL A 169 1.95 -25.20 17.52
CA VAL A 169 3.05 -24.22 17.45
C VAL A 169 2.53 -22.82 17.78
N MET A 170 1.35 -22.42 17.27
CA MET A 170 0.69 -21.16 17.66
C MET A 170 0.31 -21.12 19.14
N ASN A 171 -0.22 -22.21 19.71
CA ASN A 171 -0.54 -22.27 21.14
C ASN A 171 0.71 -22.30 22.04
N LYS A 172 1.87 -22.76 21.54
CA LYS A 172 3.17 -22.63 22.23
C LYS A 172 3.73 -21.20 22.22
N MET A 173 3.14 -20.28 21.45
CA MET A 173 3.57 -18.87 21.40
C MET A 173 2.95 -18.00 22.51
N LYS A 174 2.29 -18.59 23.52
CA LYS A 174 1.60 -17.88 24.62
C LYS A 174 2.52 -16.99 25.49
N ASN A 175 3.85 -17.18 25.40
CA ASN A 175 4.86 -16.41 26.16
C ASN A 175 5.69 -15.44 25.29
N LYS A 176 5.27 -15.12 24.05
CA LYS A 176 6.02 -14.19 23.21
C LYS A 176 5.69 -12.73 23.53
N PRO A 177 6.65 -11.80 23.36
CA PRO A 177 6.35 -10.37 23.40
C PRO A 177 5.23 -10.07 22.42
N SER A 178 4.35 -9.11 22.76
CA SER A 178 3.26 -8.73 21.88
C SER A 178 3.81 -8.36 20.50
N LEU A 179 3.06 -8.66 19.44
CA LEU A 179 3.44 -8.30 18.07
C LEU A 179 3.75 -6.79 17.97
N VAL A 180 2.94 -5.97 18.65
CA VAL A 180 3.16 -4.51 18.79
C VAL A 180 4.55 -4.22 19.34
N THR A 181 4.93 -4.82 20.46
CA THR A 181 6.26 -4.62 21.07
C THR A 181 7.37 -4.99 20.11
N SER A 182 7.21 -6.09 19.36
CA SER A 182 8.21 -6.55 18.39
C SER A 182 8.36 -5.58 17.22
N LEU A 183 7.24 -5.05 16.71
CA LEU A 183 7.24 -4.09 15.60
C LEU A 183 7.76 -2.72 16.04
N VAL A 184 7.39 -2.24 17.23
CA VAL A 184 7.92 -0.98 17.80
C VAL A 184 9.42 -1.11 18.03
N ALA A 185 9.89 -2.23 18.58
CA ALA A 185 11.31 -2.50 18.72
C ALA A 185 12.01 -2.53 17.36
N PHE A 186 11.41 -3.15 16.34
CA PHE A 186 11.95 -3.18 14.98
C PHE A 186 12.11 -1.77 14.39
N VAL A 187 11.08 -0.92 14.46
CA VAL A 187 11.15 0.47 13.99
C VAL A 187 12.23 1.23 14.77
N THR A 188 12.23 1.12 16.10
CA THR A 188 13.20 1.81 16.96
C THR A 188 14.64 1.41 16.66
N LEU A 189 14.91 0.11 16.50
CA LEU A 189 16.24 -0.40 16.18
C LEU A 189 16.67 -0.02 14.77
N SER A 190 15.74 0.03 13.81
CA SER A 190 16.02 0.48 12.45
C SER A 190 16.39 1.97 12.43
N THR A 191 15.62 2.81 13.13
CA THR A 191 15.92 4.24 13.28
C THR A 191 17.23 4.48 14.02
N LEU A 192 17.50 3.74 15.10
CA LEU A 192 18.76 3.86 15.84
C LEU A 192 19.95 3.46 14.97
N ARG A 193 19.80 2.38 14.19
CA ARG A 193 20.83 1.94 13.23
C ARG A 193 21.03 2.96 12.12
N ALA A 194 19.97 3.59 11.61
CA ALA A 194 20.09 4.66 10.63
C ALA A 194 20.78 5.91 11.21
N ALA A 195 20.48 6.26 12.46
CA ALA A 195 21.05 7.45 13.10
C ALA A 195 22.52 7.27 13.53
N LEU A 196 22.90 6.08 13.99
CA LEU A 196 24.23 5.82 14.59
C LEU A 196 25.12 4.86 13.78
N GLY A 197 24.56 4.22 12.75
CA GLY A 197 25.25 3.22 11.95
C GLY A 197 26.09 3.82 10.82
N PRO A 198 26.73 2.95 10.02
CA PRO A 198 27.49 3.39 8.86
C PRO A 198 26.55 4.02 7.81
N HIS A 199 27.04 5.07 7.14
CA HIS A 199 26.31 5.75 6.06
C HIS A 199 25.88 4.81 4.93
N GLY A 200 24.73 5.12 4.34
CA GLY A 200 24.16 4.38 3.23
C GLY A 200 23.44 3.10 3.66
N PHE A 201 23.01 3.02 4.92
CA PHE A 201 22.04 2.04 5.41
C PHE A 201 20.63 2.34 4.91
N VAL A 202 20.30 3.63 4.75
CA VAL A 202 19.02 4.10 4.21
C VAL A 202 19.20 4.33 2.71
N ARG A 203 18.40 3.61 1.91
CA ARG A 203 18.36 3.64 0.45
C ARG A 203 16.94 3.34 -0.01
N ASP A 204 16.23 4.33 -0.52
CA ASP A 204 14.89 4.08 -1.03
C ASP A 204 14.98 3.56 -2.47
N PRO A 205 14.52 2.33 -2.77
CA PRO A 205 14.49 1.82 -4.13
C PRO A 205 13.59 2.65 -5.05
N ASN A 206 12.69 3.46 -4.49
CA ASN A 206 11.82 4.39 -5.20
C ASN A 206 12.42 5.81 -5.29
N ASP A 207 13.68 6.01 -4.91
CA ASP A 207 14.31 7.33 -4.95
C ASP A 207 14.29 7.93 -6.37
N PRO A 208 13.71 9.12 -6.54
CA PRO A 208 13.62 9.73 -7.85
C PRO A 208 15.00 10.32 -8.21
N GLN A 209 15.59 9.77 -9.28
CA GLN A 209 16.99 10.02 -9.71
C GLN A 209 17.37 11.50 -9.99
N PHE A 210 16.41 12.42 -10.02
CA PHE A 210 16.63 13.83 -10.35
C PHE A 210 17.19 14.70 -9.21
N ILE A 211 17.14 14.24 -7.96
CA ILE A 211 17.52 15.07 -6.80
C ILE A 211 19.04 15.15 -6.61
N GLY A 212 19.82 14.38 -7.36
CA GLY A 212 21.28 14.33 -7.23
C GLY A 212 21.72 13.62 -5.94
N PRO A 213 23.03 13.46 -5.71
CA PRO A 213 23.53 12.85 -4.48
C PRO A 213 23.30 13.78 -3.30
N LEU A 214 22.25 13.49 -2.53
CA LEU A 214 21.95 14.19 -1.29
C LEU A 214 22.77 13.59 -0.14
N GLN A 215 23.67 14.37 0.46
CA GLN A 215 24.34 13.95 1.70
C GLN A 215 23.48 14.39 2.89
N VAL A 216 22.67 13.48 3.41
CA VAL A 216 21.89 13.65 4.63
C VAL A 216 22.24 12.54 5.60
N ALA A 217 22.07 12.79 6.90
CA ALA A 217 22.10 11.72 7.88
C ALA A 217 20.96 10.72 7.60
N ASP A 218 21.31 9.47 7.35
CA ASP A 218 20.38 8.34 7.16
C ASP A 218 19.22 8.34 8.19
N GLY A 219 19.51 8.68 9.46
CA GLY A 219 18.48 8.79 10.50
C GLY A 219 17.41 9.85 10.22
N GLU A 220 17.79 11.03 9.75
CA GLU A 220 16.85 12.11 9.39
C GLU A 220 16.02 11.71 8.18
N GLU A 221 16.67 11.09 7.19
CA GLU A 221 16.02 10.60 5.99
C GLU A 221 14.94 9.57 6.31
N LEU A 222 15.25 8.58 7.16
CA LEU A 222 14.30 7.54 7.54
C LEU A 222 13.16 8.08 8.40
N VAL A 223 13.44 8.96 9.37
CA VAL A 223 12.39 9.56 10.21
C VAL A 223 11.43 10.38 9.36
N LEU A 224 11.94 11.18 8.42
CA LEU A 224 11.10 11.94 7.52
C LEU A 224 10.27 11.03 6.62
N GLY A 225 10.87 9.97 6.07
CA GLY A 225 10.15 8.95 5.29
C GLY A 225 8.99 8.33 6.09
N ILE A 226 9.23 7.95 7.35
CA ILE A 226 8.19 7.38 8.23
C ILE A 226 7.04 8.38 8.42
N LEU A 227 7.35 9.65 8.71
CA LEU A 227 6.33 10.67 8.91
C LEU A 227 5.51 10.92 7.64
N MET A 228 6.17 10.95 6.48
CA MET A 228 5.55 11.13 5.18
C MET A 228 4.63 9.97 4.82
N SER A 229 5.09 8.74 4.99
CA SER A 229 4.32 7.52 4.71
C SER A 229 3.12 7.38 5.65
N CYS A 230 3.30 7.63 6.95
CA CYS A 230 2.20 7.67 7.91
C CYS A 230 1.13 8.70 7.52
N SER A 231 1.53 9.93 7.21
CA SER A 231 0.61 11.00 6.83
C SER A 231 -0.15 10.68 5.53
N ALA A 232 0.56 10.11 4.55
CA ALA A 232 -0.01 9.72 3.27
C ALA A 232 -1.01 8.57 3.39
N VAL A 233 -0.75 7.56 4.24
CA VAL A 233 -1.70 6.47 4.50
C VAL A 233 -2.97 6.98 5.18
N LEU A 234 -2.87 7.95 6.09
CA LEU A 234 -4.04 8.59 6.68
C LEU A 234 -4.85 9.35 5.62
N LEU A 235 -4.16 10.09 4.74
CA LEU A 235 -4.82 10.83 3.66
C LEU A 235 -5.45 9.90 2.63
N SER A 236 -4.79 8.80 2.25
CA SER A 236 -5.34 7.84 1.29
C SER A 236 -6.59 7.16 1.85
N ASN A 237 -6.58 6.79 3.14
CA ASN A 237 -7.77 6.29 3.82
C ASN A 237 -8.91 7.31 3.82
N TYR A 238 -8.61 8.57 4.13
CA TYR A 238 -9.60 9.65 4.10
C TYR A 238 -10.19 9.86 2.70
N ILE A 239 -9.37 9.88 1.65
CA ILE A 239 -9.84 10.00 0.27
C ILE A 239 -10.77 8.83 -0.09
N CYS A 240 -10.38 7.61 0.26
CA CYS A 240 -11.18 6.42 -0.03
C CYS A 240 -12.54 6.43 0.67
N GLU A 241 -12.69 7.11 1.81
CA GLU A 241 -13.96 7.23 2.52
C GLU A 241 -15.00 8.10 1.81
N PHE A 242 -14.59 9.02 0.93
CA PHE A 242 -15.53 9.83 0.14
C PHE A 242 -16.26 9.03 -0.94
N PHE A 243 -15.73 7.86 -1.31
CA PHE A 243 -16.25 7.07 -2.41
C PHE A 243 -17.08 5.88 -1.92
N PRO A 244 -18.04 5.39 -2.74
CA PRO A 244 -18.83 4.22 -2.40
C PRO A 244 -17.93 3.02 -2.08
N ARG A 245 -18.14 2.43 -0.90
CA ARG A 245 -17.37 1.28 -0.43
C ARG A 245 -17.60 0.06 -1.33
N GLU A 246 -16.59 -0.81 -1.36
CA GLU A 246 -16.66 -2.11 -2.00
C GLU A 246 -17.86 -2.92 -1.44
N PRO A 247 -18.80 -3.36 -2.30
CA PRO A 247 -19.98 -4.08 -1.84
C PRO A 247 -19.62 -5.48 -1.34
N LYS A 248 -20.35 -5.95 -0.32
CA LYS A 248 -20.15 -7.28 0.29
C LYS A 248 -20.27 -8.44 -0.70
N GLN A 249 -21.10 -8.28 -1.74
CA GLN A 249 -21.28 -9.27 -2.80
C GLN A 249 -20.63 -8.81 -4.10
N LEU A 250 -19.35 -9.15 -4.28
CA LEU A 250 -18.58 -8.73 -5.46
C LEU A 250 -19.13 -9.22 -6.79
N ARG A 251 -19.76 -10.40 -6.80
CA ARG A 251 -20.36 -10.99 -8.01
C ARG A 251 -21.41 -10.09 -8.63
N ASN A 252 -22.21 -9.41 -7.81
CA ASN A 252 -23.30 -8.54 -8.24
C ASN A 252 -22.97 -7.06 -8.04
N ALA A 253 -21.69 -6.73 -7.83
CA ALA A 253 -21.25 -5.35 -7.64
C ALA A 253 -21.54 -4.53 -8.90
N ALA A 254 -22.40 -3.54 -8.77
CA ALA A 254 -22.75 -2.59 -9.82
C ALA A 254 -22.64 -1.15 -9.28
N SER A 255 -22.50 -0.19 -10.19
CA SER A 255 -22.62 1.22 -9.85
C SER A 255 -24.08 1.57 -9.47
N ARG A 256 -24.30 2.77 -8.92
CA ARG A 256 -25.67 3.29 -8.64
C ARG A 256 -26.56 3.40 -9.89
N SER A 257 -25.97 3.33 -11.08
CA SER A 257 -26.66 3.43 -12.38
C SER A 257 -26.68 2.10 -13.13
N ASP A 258 -26.61 0.97 -12.42
CA ASP A 258 -26.51 -0.40 -12.98
C ASP A 258 -25.29 -0.63 -13.91
N GLY A 259 -24.27 0.21 -13.78
CA GLY A 259 -23.01 0.14 -14.53
C GLY A 259 -21.94 -0.73 -13.84
N PRO A 260 -20.71 -0.80 -14.41
CA PRO A 260 -19.60 -1.49 -13.75
C PRO A 260 -19.29 -0.85 -12.40
N PHE A 261 -19.00 -1.67 -11.40
CA PHE A 261 -18.43 -1.17 -10.15
C PHE A 261 -16.99 -0.70 -10.39
N ILE A 262 -16.68 0.54 -10.04
CA ILE A 262 -15.36 1.15 -10.16
C ILE A 262 -14.92 1.57 -8.75
N ASP A 263 -13.71 1.18 -8.36
CA ASP A 263 -13.09 1.68 -7.13
C ASP A 263 -12.48 3.06 -7.38
N TRP A 264 -13.33 4.07 -7.24
CA TRP A 264 -12.95 5.47 -7.39
C TRP A 264 -11.94 5.92 -6.34
N GLY A 265 -11.95 5.34 -5.14
CA GLY A 265 -10.99 5.69 -4.08
C GLY A 265 -9.57 5.34 -4.50
N CYS A 266 -9.34 4.10 -4.91
CA CYS A 266 -8.02 3.66 -5.40
C CYS A 266 -7.59 4.43 -6.65
N LEU A 267 -8.52 4.67 -7.59
CA LEU A 267 -8.22 5.40 -8.81
C LEU A 267 -7.82 6.85 -8.53
N CYS A 268 -8.55 7.54 -7.65
CA CYS A 268 -8.25 8.92 -7.25
C CYS A 268 -6.91 9.01 -6.51
N CYS A 269 -6.60 8.09 -5.60
CA CYS A 269 -5.31 8.06 -4.90
C CYS A 269 -4.14 7.87 -5.87
N ASN A 270 -4.26 6.93 -6.83
CA ASN A 270 -3.21 6.69 -7.84
C ASN A 270 -3.03 7.87 -8.79
N LEU A 271 -4.14 8.49 -9.24
CA LEU A 271 -4.06 9.67 -10.09
C LEU A 271 -3.47 10.87 -9.33
N LEU A 272 -3.95 11.14 -8.12
CA LEU A 272 -3.50 12.26 -7.30
C LEU A 272 -2.03 12.14 -6.95
N SER A 273 -1.55 10.96 -6.55
CA SER A 273 -0.14 10.73 -6.26
C SER A 273 0.75 10.97 -7.48
N CYS A 274 0.35 10.51 -8.67
CA CYS A 274 1.06 10.82 -9.93
C CYS A 274 1.08 12.33 -10.23
N ILE A 275 -0.04 13.03 -10.04
CA ILE A 275 -0.12 14.48 -10.26
C ILE A 275 0.79 15.22 -9.28
N LEU A 276 0.76 14.87 -7.99
CA LEU A 276 1.60 15.49 -6.97
C LEU A 276 3.08 15.27 -7.24
N ALA A 277 3.48 14.05 -7.60
CA ALA A 277 4.85 13.75 -8.01
C ALA A 277 5.26 14.59 -9.24
N GLY A 278 4.39 14.65 -10.27
CA GLY A 278 4.60 15.47 -11.46
C GLY A 278 4.76 16.96 -11.16
N ILE A 279 3.92 17.51 -10.27
CA ILE A 279 4.05 18.92 -9.83
C ILE A 279 5.39 19.14 -9.14
N THR A 280 5.83 18.23 -8.26
CA THR A 280 7.13 18.34 -7.59
C THR A 280 8.29 18.31 -8.59
N TYR A 281 8.21 17.47 -9.62
CA TYR A 281 9.18 17.46 -10.72
C TYR A 281 9.21 18.79 -11.51
N GLN A 282 8.06 19.39 -11.79
CA GLN A 282 8.03 20.69 -12.48
C GLN A 282 8.54 21.81 -11.58
N LEU A 283 8.20 21.79 -10.30
CA LEU A 283 8.72 22.74 -9.31
C LEU A 283 10.24 22.65 -9.18
N SER A 284 10.82 21.44 -9.27
CA SER A 284 12.27 21.28 -9.24
C SER A 284 12.97 21.87 -10.45
N ARG A 285 12.31 21.93 -11.60
CA ARG A 285 12.83 22.59 -12.80
C ARG A 285 12.75 24.12 -12.70
N ILE A 286 11.67 24.65 -12.12
CA ILE A 286 11.45 26.10 -12.00
C ILE A 286 12.30 26.71 -10.89
N SER A 287 12.44 26.00 -9.76
CA SER A 287 13.22 26.45 -8.60
C SER A 287 14.19 25.36 -8.14
N PRO A 288 15.27 25.11 -8.91
CA PRO A 288 16.25 24.08 -8.56
C PRO A 288 16.84 24.32 -7.17
N THR A 289 17.18 25.56 -6.82
CA THR A 289 17.80 25.90 -5.53
C THR A 289 16.91 25.63 -4.31
N ALA A 290 15.58 25.55 -4.47
CA ALA A 290 14.65 25.25 -3.38
C ALA A 290 14.27 23.76 -3.27
N VAL A 291 14.46 22.98 -4.35
CA VAL A 291 13.90 21.62 -4.50
C VAL A 291 14.97 20.57 -4.82
N THR A 292 15.93 20.89 -5.69
CA THR A 292 17.13 20.04 -5.85
C THR A 292 17.94 20.13 -4.58
N ASN A 293 18.50 19.01 -4.18
CA ASN A 293 19.10 18.84 -2.87
C ASN A 293 18.18 19.10 -1.65
N ASN A 294 16.87 18.88 -1.79
CA ASN A 294 15.93 19.01 -0.67
C ASN A 294 15.37 17.63 -0.25
N LEU A 295 15.75 17.19 0.95
CA LEU A 295 15.28 15.94 1.56
C LEU A 295 13.75 15.86 1.62
N LEU A 296 13.10 17.00 1.88
CA LEU A 296 11.64 17.08 1.95
C LEU A 296 11.00 16.77 0.60
N ALA A 297 11.56 17.29 -0.49
CA ALA A 297 11.06 17.02 -1.83
C ALA A 297 11.27 15.56 -2.23
N LEU A 298 12.42 14.98 -1.87
CA LEU A 298 12.73 13.56 -2.08
C LEU A 298 11.68 12.68 -1.41
N LYS A 299 11.50 12.82 -0.09
CA LYS A 299 10.56 11.99 0.68
C LYS A 299 9.10 12.33 0.43
N PHE A 300 8.80 13.53 -0.08
CA PHE A 300 7.47 13.83 -0.58
C PHE A 300 7.15 13.00 -1.83
N VAL A 301 8.08 12.85 -2.77
CA VAL A 301 7.86 12.05 -3.98
C VAL A 301 7.92 10.55 -3.68
N SER A 302 8.98 10.09 -3.00
CA SER A 302 9.20 8.66 -2.79
C SER A 302 8.26 8.07 -1.73
N SER A 303 8.27 8.64 -0.52
CA SER A 303 7.50 8.13 0.62
C SER A 303 6.04 8.63 0.63
N PHE A 304 5.79 9.94 0.54
CA PHE A 304 4.42 10.47 0.62
C PHE A 304 3.58 10.11 -0.61
N CYS A 305 4.02 10.45 -1.83
CA CYS A 305 3.24 10.12 -3.03
C CYS A 305 3.17 8.60 -3.25
N GLY A 306 4.24 7.87 -2.94
CA GLY A 306 4.24 6.40 -2.97
C GLY A 306 3.16 5.82 -2.07
N SER A 307 3.16 6.20 -0.79
CA SER A 307 2.22 5.68 0.23
C SER A 307 0.79 6.23 0.09
N LEU A 308 0.62 7.38 -0.55
CA LEU A 308 -0.69 7.93 -0.90
C LEU A 308 -1.35 7.07 -1.98
N SER A 309 -0.54 6.52 -2.88
CA SER A 309 -0.99 5.60 -3.91
C SER A 309 -1.38 4.25 -3.33
N VAL A 310 -2.22 3.51 -4.06
CA VAL A 310 -2.73 2.21 -3.63
C VAL A 310 -2.56 1.20 -4.77
N PHE A 311 -1.32 0.95 -5.18
CA PHE A 311 -1.01 0.02 -6.27
C PHE A 311 -1.51 -1.40 -5.95
N SER A 312 -1.12 -1.97 -4.80
CA SER A 312 -1.57 -3.31 -4.41
C SER A 312 -3.09 -3.39 -4.28
N GLY A 313 -3.74 -2.36 -3.72
CA GLY A 313 -5.20 -2.33 -3.60
C GLY A 313 -5.93 -2.30 -4.94
N ALA A 314 -5.41 -1.53 -5.92
CA ALA A 314 -5.96 -1.53 -7.28
C ALA A 314 -5.89 -2.92 -7.94
N VAL A 315 -4.76 -3.61 -7.77
CA VAL A 315 -4.57 -5.00 -8.24
C VAL A 315 -5.50 -5.97 -7.50
N SER A 316 -5.63 -5.81 -6.17
CA SER A 316 -6.47 -6.64 -5.31
C SER A 316 -7.94 -6.56 -5.69
N VAL A 317 -8.50 -5.36 -5.85
CA VAL A 317 -9.91 -5.17 -6.26
C VAL A 317 -10.17 -5.77 -7.65
N THR A 318 -9.28 -5.49 -8.60
CA THR A 318 -9.37 -6.05 -9.96
C THR A 318 -9.40 -7.57 -9.93
N SER A 319 -8.47 -8.18 -9.17
CA SER A 319 -8.34 -9.63 -9.05
C SER A 319 -9.52 -10.26 -8.32
N ARG A 320 -10.03 -9.61 -7.27
CA ARG A 320 -11.19 -10.08 -6.49
C ARG A 320 -12.48 -10.04 -7.30
N LEU A 321 -12.73 -8.97 -8.05
CA LEU A 321 -13.87 -8.87 -8.97
C LEU A 321 -13.81 -9.96 -10.05
N TRP A 322 -12.62 -10.21 -10.60
CA TRP A 322 -12.41 -11.28 -11.58
C TRP A 322 -12.73 -12.66 -10.98
N LEU A 323 -12.20 -12.95 -9.79
CA LEU A 323 -12.43 -14.21 -9.07
C LEU A 323 -13.89 -14.40 -8.64
N ALA A 324 -14.60 -13.32 -8.35
CA ALA A 324 -16.04 -13.35 -8.03
C ALA A 324 -16.94 -13.54 -9.26
N GLY A 325 -16.37 -13.56 -10.47
CA GLY A 325 -17.11 -13.71 -11.73
C GLY A 325 -17.61 -12.39 -12.33
N ASN A 326 -17.38 -11.25 -11.67
CA ASN A 326 -17.74 -9.92 -12.18
C ASN A 326 -16.65 -9.38 -13.12
N ARG A 327 -16.51 -10.04 -14.28
CA ARG A 327 -15.46 -9.73 -15.25
C ARG A 327 -15.59 -8.33 -15.84
N HIS A 328 -16.81 -7.85 -16.01
CA HIS A 328 -17.07 -6.52 -16.57
C HIS A 328 -16.47 -5.42 -15.67
N SER A 329 -16.77 -5.45 -14.36
CA SER A 329 -16.21 -4.49 -13.42
C SER A 329 -14.69 -4.66 -13.26
N ALA A 330 -14.18 -5.89 -13.27
CA ALA A 330 -12.75 -6.16 -13.23
C ALA A 330 -12.00 -5.51 -14.41
N LEU A 331 -12.53 -5.67 -15.64
CA LEU A 331 -11.92 -5.10 -16.84
C LEU A 331 -11.96 -3.56 -16.84
N TRP A 332 -13.02 -2.95 -16.31
CA TRP A 332 -13.09 -1.50 -16.17
C TRP A 332 -12.09 -0.95 -15.16
N ASN A 333 -11.95 -1.59 -13.99
CA ASN A 333 -10.93 -1.18 -13.01
C ASN A 333 -9.52 -1.36 -13.60
N LEU A 334 -9.25 -2.49 -14.25
CA LEU A 334 -7.98 -2.73 -14.92
C LEU A 334 -7.68 -1.66 -15.99
N GLY A 335 -8.65 -1.39 -16.87
CA GLY A 335 -8.51 -0.43 -17.96
C GLY A 335 -8.29 0.99 -17.47
N LEU A 336 -9.02 1.43 -16.44
CA LEU A 336 -8.86 2.76 -15.85
C LEU A 336 -7.52 2.91 -15.15
N GLN A 337 -7.08 1.89 -14.41
CA GLN A 337 -5.76 1.90 -13.79
C GLN A 337 -4.66 1.92 -14.84
N LEU A 338 -4.73 1.11 -15.89
CA LEU A 338 -3.77 1.18 -17.01
C LEU A 338 -3.76 2.58 -17.65
N LEU A 339 -4.94 3.16 -17.88
CA LEU A 339 -5.05 4.50 -18.46
C LEU A 339 -4.35 5.55 -17.60
N VAL A 340 -4.56 5.56 -16.28
CA VAL A 340 -3.87 6.49 -15.37
C VAL A 340 -2.36 6.33 -15.45
N GLY A 341 -1.86 5.10 -15.42
CA GLY A 341 -0.42 4.82 -15.52
C GLY A 341 0.17 5.33 -16.84
N LEU A 342 -0.50 5.06 -17.96
CA LEU A 342 -0.07 5.50 -19.30
C LEU A 342 -0.12 7.03 -19.45
N LEU A 343 -1.16 7.68 -18.92
CA LEU A 343 -1.30 9.14 -18.96
C LEU A 343 -0.27 9.85 -18.09
N ALA A 344 0.21 9.22 -17.01
CA ALA A 344 1.19 9.80 -16.11
C ALA A 344 2.63 9.77 -16.67
N ILE A 345 2.96 8.86 -17.60
CA ILE A 345 4.30 8.70 -18.19
C ILE A 345 4.92 10.03 -18.65
N PRO A 346 4.23 10.89 -19.45
CA PRO A 346 4.84 12.12 -19.97
C PRO A 346 5.10 13.17 -18.88
N TYR A 347 4.32 13.16 -17.80
CA TYR A 347 4.42 14.16 -16.73
C TYR A 347 5.52 13.83 -15.71
N LEU A 348 5.84 12.55 -15.58
CA LEU A 348 6.92 12.05 -14.73
C LEU A 348 8.23 11.85 -15.51
N TYR A 349 8.23 12.20 -16.80
CA TYR A 349 9.40 12.08 -17.67
C TYR A 349 10.49 13.11 -17.30
N LYS A 350 11.66 12.59 -16.92
CA LYS A 350 12.76 13.38 -16.35
C LYS A 350 13.62 14.12 -17.36
N LYS A 351 13.61 13.75 -18.65
CA LYS A 351 14.58 14.30 -19.62
C LYS A 351 14.27 15.75 -19.99
N ASP A 352 15.30 16.59 -19.85
CA ASP A 352 15.30 17.96 -20.35
C ASP A 352 15.12 17.97 -21.87
N VAL A 353 14.25 18.87 -22.33
CA VAL A 353 14.34 19.40 -23.69
C VAL A 353 15.66 20.18 -23.72
N VAL A 354 16.64 19.62 -24.43
CA VAL A 354 17.94 20.25 -24.73
C VAL A 354 17.74 21.63 -25.34
#